data_AF-A0A831SR48-F1
#
_entry.id   AF-A0A831SR48-F1
#
_cell.length_a   1.000
_cell.length_b   1.000
_cell.length_c   1.000
_cell.angle_alpha   90.00
_cell.angle_beta   90.00
_cell.angle_gamma   90.00
#
_symmetry.space_group_name_H-M   'P 1'
#
loop_
_entity.id
_entity.type
_entity.pdbx_description
1 polymer ?
#
loop_
_entity_poly.entity_id
_entity_poly.type
_entity_poly.pdbx_seq_one_letter_code
_entity_poly.pdbx_strand_id
1 'polypeptide(L)' 'EYALSLLPLHYYSKEFYKDNLKKAEELIGSIDKKDVDILALVLRLEAPLWSEDRDFEKVEGITLLKTKDII' A
#
# COMPACT_ATOMS: atom_id res chain seq x y z
N GLU A 1 13.05 -18.05 -7.50
CA GLU A 1 12.93 -17.69 -6.08
C GLU A 1 14.22 -17.16 -5.45
N TYR A 2 15.41 -17.73 -5.69
CA TYR A 2 16.70 -17.29 -5.09
C TYR A 2 17.11 -15.82 -5.33
N ALA A 3 16.69 -15.20 -6.45
CA ALA A 3 17.02 -13.81 -6.74
C ALA A 3 16.28 -12.80 -5.84
N LEU A 4 15.06 -13.12 -5.41
CA LEU A 4 14.26 -12.22 -4.56
C LEU A 4 14.76 -12.18 -3.11
N SER A 5 15.36 -13.27 -2.61
CA SER A 5 15.95 -13.30 -1.27
C SER A 5 17.20 -12.44 -1.11
N LEU A 6 17.76 -11.93 -2.21
CA LEU A 6 18.90 -11.00 -2.19
C LEU A 6 18.46 -9.54 -2.05
N LEU A 7 17.17 -9.26 -2.27
CA LEU A 7 16.61 -7.93 -2.06
C LEU A 7 16.29 -7.75 -0.57
N PRO A 8 16.49 -6.55 0.00
CA PRO A 8 16.14 -6.26 1.39
C PRO A 8 14.62 -6.11 1.56
N LEU A 9 13.88 -7.17 1.24
CA LEU A 9 12.43 -7.23 1.30
C LEU A 9 11.97 -7.53 2.72
N HIS A 10 11.03 -6.71 3.21
CA HIS A 10 10.30 -6.96 4.44
C HIS A 10 8.88 -7.39 4.08
N TYR A 11 8.50 -8.60 4.50
CA TYR A 11 7.15 -9.12 4.34
C TYR A 11 6.33 -8.91 5.61
N TYR A 12 5.08 -8.47 5.44
CA TYR A 12 4.11 -8.30 6.53
C TYR A 12 2.92 -9.24 6.31
N SER A 13 2.54 -9.99 7.34
CA SER A 13 1.35 -10.84 7.29
C SER A 13 0.08 -10.00 7.43
N LYS A 14 -1.07 -10.56 7.02
CA LYS A 14 -2.36 -9.86 7.07
C LYS A 14 -2.75 -9.45 8.49
N GLU A 15 -2.38 -10.25 9.47
CA GLU A 15 -2.62 -10.02 10.89
C GLU A 15 -1.98 -8.73 11.39
N PHE A 16 -0.88 -8.28 10.76
CA PHE A 16 -0.18 -7.06 11.14
C PHE A 16 -0.98 -5.78 10.83
N TYR A 17 -1.69 -5.77 9.71
CA TYR A 17 -2.43 -4.60 9.20
C TYR A 17 -3.95 -4.78 9.19
N LYS A 18 -4.46 -5.91 9.70
CA LYS A 18 -5.90 -6.22 9.69
C LYS A 18 -6.78 -5.14 10.32
N ASP A 19 -6.27 -4.43 11.32
CA ASP A 19 -7.01 -3.39 12.05
C ASP A 19 -7.26 -2.16 11.17
N ASN A 20 -6.49 -1.99 10.09
CA ASN A 20 -6.64 -0.92 9.10
C ASN A 20 -7.50 -1.32 7.89
N LEU A 21 -7.87 -2.60 7.72
CA LEU A 21 -8.61 -3.10 6.56
C LEU A 21 -9.94 -2.39 6.37
N LYS A 22 -10.69 -2.17 7.45
CA LYS A 22 -11.99 -1.50 7.37
C LYS A 22 -11.86 -0.08 6.80
N LYS A 23 -10.89 0.69 7.30
CA LYS A 23 -10.62 2.05 6.82
C LYS A 23 -10.14 2.03 5.37
N ALA A 24 -9.30 1.07 4.99
CA ALA A 24 -8.85 0.94 3.61
C ALA A 24 -9.99 0.58 2.65
N GLU A 25 -10.89 -0.33 3.03
CA GLU A 25 -12.08 -0.69 2.25
C GLU A 25 -12.98 0.54 2.02
N GLU A 26 -13.17 1.37 3.04
CA GLU A 26 -13.95 2.61 2.95
C GLU A 26 -13.32 3.63 1.98
N LEU A 27 -11.98 3.65 1.86
CA LEU A 27 -11.25 4.63 1.05
C LEU A 27 -11.06 4.21 -0.42
N ILE A 28 -10.75 2.94 -0.69
CA ILE A 28 -10.40 2.47 -2.03
C ILE A 28 -11.21 1.26 -2.50
N GLY A 29 -11.94 0.57 -1.62
CA GLY A 29 -12.60 -0.69 -1.95
C GLY A 29 -13.65 -0.59 -3.08
N SER A 30 -14.27 0.58 -3.26
CA SER A 30 -15.18 0.85 -4.37
C SER A 30 -14.49 1.21 -5.69
N ILE A 31 -13.19 1.54 -5.65
CA ILE A 31 -12.36 1.84 -6.83
C ILE A 31 -11.70 0.55 -7.31
N ASP A 32 -10.85 -0.06 -6.47
CA ASP A 32 -10.32 -1.41 -6.66
C ASP A 32 -10.22 -2.14 -5.30
N LYS A 33 -10.91 -3.28 -5.22
CA LYS A 33 -10.89 -4.15 -4.05
C LYS A 33 -9.52 -4.80 -3.80
N LYS A 34 -8.69 -4.96 -4.83
CA LYS A 34 -7.35 -5.56 -4.71
C LYS A 34 -6.38 -4.65 -3.96
N ASP A 35 -6.62 -3.35 -4.00
CA ASP A 35 -5.75 -2.35 -3.38
C ASP A 35 -6.03 -2.15 -1.88
N VAL A 36 -7.08 -2.76 -1.35
CA VAL A 36 -7.47 -2.63 0.07
C VAL A 36 -6.37 -3.13 1.00
N ASP A 37 -5.78 -4.30 0.72
CA ASP A 37 -4.70 -4.85 1.55
C ASP A 37 -3.42 -3.97 1.45
N ILE A 38 -3.13 -3.40 0.27
CA ILE A 38 -2.00 -2.48 0.07
C ILE A 38 -2.21 -1.21 0.89
N LEU A 39 -3.37 -0.58 0.77
CA LEU A 39 -3.69 0.64 1.51
C LEU A 39 -3.73 0.41 3.02
N ALA A 40 -4.28 -0.73 3.47
CA ALA A 40 -4.29 -1.08 4.89
C ALA A 40 -2.87 -1.19 5.46
N LEU A 41 -1.94 -1.80 4.71
CA LEU A 41 -0.54 -1.89 5.10
C LEU A 41 0.13 -0.51 5.16
N VAL A 42 -0.10 0.34 4.17
CA VAL A 42 0.41 1.74 4.13
C VAL A 42 -0.06 2.52 5.35
N LEU A 43 -1.36 2.45 5.66
CA LEU A 43 -1.95 3.11 6.83
C LEU A 43 -1.41 2.55 8.15
N ARG A 44 -1.09 1.25 8.21
CA ARG A 44 -0.54 0.61 9.41
C ARG A 44 0.92 1.02 9.64
N LEU A 45 1.70 1.16 8.58
CA LEU A 45 3.12 1.53 8.63
C LEU A 45 3.33 3.04 8.72
N GLU A 46 2.31 3.85 8.44
CA GLU A 46 2.42 5.30 8.30
C GLU A 46 3.51 5.71 7.30
N ALA A 47 3.67 4.91 6.25
CA ALA A 47 4.72 5.06 5.24
C ALA A 47 4.18 5.69 3.95
N PRO A 48 5.01 6.34 3.13
CA PRO A 48 4.64 6.70 1.77
C PRO A 48 4.35 5.46 0.92
N LEU A 49 3.34 5.54 0.06
CA LEU A 49 3.09 4.54 -0.98
C LEU A 49 3.82 4.96 -2.26
N TRP A 50 4.74 4.14 -2.76
CA TRP A 50 5.27 4.30 -4.10
C TRP A 50 4.45 3.45 -5.09
N SER A 51 3.74 4.09 -6.01
CA SER A 51 2.95 3.40 -7.04
C SER A 51 2.63 4.31 -8.24
N GLU A 52 2.73 3.77 -9.45
CA GLU A 52 2.23 4.45 -10.65
C GLU A 52 0.72 4.35 -10.83
N ASP A 53 0.06 3.50 -10.04
CA ASP A 53 -1.38 3.32 -10.13
C ASP A 53 -2.12 4.62 -9.78
N ARG A 54 -3.12 4.95 -10.60
CA ARG A 54 -3.91 6.16 -10.50
C ARG A 54 -5.05 6.02 -9.49
N ASP A 55 -5.42 4.80 -9.13
CA ASP A 55 -6.51 4.57 -8.19
C ASP A 55 -6.18 5.11 -6.79
N PHE A 56 -4.90 5.11 -6.40
CA PHE A 56 -4.42 5.74 -5.17
C PHE A 56 -4.36 7.27 -5.21
N GLU A 57 -4.41 7.92 -6.39
CA GLU A 57 -4.36 9.40 -6.47
C GLU A 57 -5.60 10.06 -5.85
N LYS A 58 -6.68 9.30 -5.70
CA LYS A 58 -7.93 9.76 -5.07
C LYS A 58 -8.01 9.45 -3.58
N VAL A 59 -7.03 8.73 -3.02
CA VAL A 59 -7.03 8.36 -1.61
C VAL A 59 -6.42 9.48 -0.78
N GLU A 60 -7.25 10.08 0.08
CA GLU A 60 -6.80 11.11 1.02
C GLU A 60 -6.07 10.50 2.22
N GLY A 61 -5.13 11.26 2.80
CA GLY A 61 -4.46 10.90 4.05
C GLY A 61 -3.28 9.94 3.90
N ILE A 62 -2.78 9.72 2.68
CA ILE A 62 -1.50 9.05 2.41
C ILE A 62 -0.56 9.97 1.63
N THR A 63 0.75 9.68 1.68
CA THR A 63 1.72 10.28 0.77
C THR A 63 1.94 9.32 -0.39
N LEU A 64 1.47 9.68 -1.59
CA LEU A 64 1.70 8.92 -2.81
C LEU A 64 2.93 9.47 -3.54
N LEU A 65 3.87 8.59 -3.85
CA LEU A 65 5.07 8.86 -4.63
C LEU A 65 4.96 8.15 -5.97
N LYS A 66 5.41 8.83 -7.03
CA LYS A 66 5.65 8.25 -8.34
C LYS A 66 7.13 7.93 -8.51
N THR A 67 7.47 7.13 -9.50
CA THR A 67 8.85 6.71 -9.84
C THR A 67 9.76 7.91 -10.02
N LYS A 68 9.28 8.97 -10.67
CA LYS A 68 10.01 10.23 -10.86
C LYS A 68 10.34 10.97 -9.55
N ASP A 69 9.69 10.63 -8.44
CA ASP A 69 9.90 11.29 -7.15
C ASP A 69 11.00 10.58 -6.35
N ILE A 70 11.45 9.39 -6.77
CA ILE A 70 12.46 8.57 -6.07
C ILE A 70 13.64 8.12 -6.95
N ILE A 71 13.66 8.46 -8.25
CA ILE A 71 14.75 8.15 -9.21
C ILE A 71 15.21 9.43 -9.89
#